data_AF-A0A9D5MD44-F1
#
_entry.id   AF-A0A9D5MD44-F1
#
_cell.length_a   1.000
_cell.length_b   1.000
_cell.length_c   1.000
_cell.angle_alpha   90.00
_cell.angle_beta   90.00
_cell.angle_gamma   90.00
#
_symmetry.space_group_name_H-M   'P 1'
#
loop_
_entity.id
_entity.type
_entity.pdbx_description
1 polymer ?
#
loop_
_entity_poly.entity_id
_entity_poly.type
_entity_poly.pdbx_seq_one_letter_code
_entity_poly.pdbx_strand_id
1 'polypeptide(L)'
;MRCPYCGSAFAGSPQYCPNCRQPLSRAGKIYDEEEARVESLEDREEPQTRSQRWLMVIAILMTAGIMIFGLFRLYYWSQDYRITRLYTRGEYTPTVNAIMMDDGRLGHSIVFYGNNGDQVFLPEMQKSITICGNVARINIADADWFSGDVTDIESAIVHLTPILIDEHGMRTQLPEMSMEIAVPDSPIEVIAPAEDRETVITSHYELQVNVIPGSTVLLNNENISDFVQRDGVLTQNVNVYPIGDNVYTFQVQTPQHHETRRDVVIYRQKYDIEVEIDASMSMTSQTPAASVHGTIEQGATIAVETSYNEESMKISDSGAFSFIANLSNIGDNIVRFRVQKEGREDALISLNIEYVPSEATYTSRAWAMDYENLNRLYEQWSGKIFLCKGTIIDSYTEDGSNWLVMNIGSSRERQLLILENKTKVAPTVGRPYTAYADVTGHRIYRDEYYPCLAVRYLYSQ
;
A
#
# COMPACT_ATOMS: atom_id res chain seq x y z
N MET A 1 -7.75 94.36 43.13
CA MET A 1 -7.42 93.09 43.82
C MET A 1 -6.21 92.47 43.14
N ARG A 2 -5.40 91.67 43.84
CA ARG A 2 -4.30 90.89 43.23
C ARG A 2 -4.74 89.43 43.10
N CYS A 3 -4.46 88.80 41.96
CA CYS A 3 -4.74 87.38 41.78
C CYS A 3 -3.84 86.54 42.71
N PRO A 4 -4.37 85.62 43.53
CA PRO A 4 -3.55 84.76 44.38
C PRO A 4 -2.69 83.76 43.59
N TYR A 5 -3.02 83.50 42.33
CA TYR A 5 -2.28 82.56 41.48
C TYR A 5 -1.18 83.19 40.62
N CYS A 6 -1.32 84.46 40.21
CA CYS A 6 -0.36 85.11 39.29
C CYS A 6 0.09 86.51 39.71
N GLY A 7 -0.40 87.04 40.84
CA GLY A 7 0.03 88.33 41.40
C GLY A 7 -0.41 89.58 40.64
N SER A 8 -1.00 89.45 39.44
CA SER A 8 -1.46 90.59 38.64
C SER A 8 -2.53 91.40 39.36
N ALA A 9 -2.40 92.73 39.32
CA ALA A 9 -3.36 93.65 39.89
C ALA A 9 -4.38 94.06 38.82
N PHE A 10 -5.67 93.93 39.14
CA PHE A 10 -6.76 94.38 38.27
C PHE A 10 -7.86 95.05 39.10
N ALA A 11 -8.64 95.91 38.44
CA ALA A 11 -9.78 96.60 39.00
C ALA A 11 -11.08 95.84 38.67
N GLY A 12 -12.03 95.80 39.60
CA GLY A 12 -13.31 95.06 39.46
C GLY A 12 -13.31 93.66 40.10
N SER A 13 -14.48 93.02 40.12
CA SER A 13 -14.75 91.69 40.71
C SER A 13 -15.09 90.63 39.65
N PRO A 14 -14.18 90.32 38.70
CA PRO A 14 -14.42 89.28 37.71
C PRO A 14 -14.40 87.89 38.36
N GLN A 15 -15.24 86.97 37.88
CA GLN A 15 -15.26 85.58 38.34
C GLN A 15 -13.95 84.83 38.00
N TYR A 16 -13.21 85.31 37.00
CA TYR A 16 -11.92 84.77 36.56
C TYR A 16 -10.87 85.88 36.45
N CYS A 17 -9.61 85.57 36.72
CA CYS A 17 -8.53 86.53 36.54
C CYS A 17 -8.35 86.86 35.03
N PRO A 18 -8.36 88.14 34.62
CA PRO A 18 -8.25 88.51 33.20
C PRO A 18 -6.89 88.15 32.56
N ASN A 19 -5.83 87.96 33.37
CA ASN A 19 -4.50 87.62 32.87
C ASN A 19 -4.25 86.10 32.76
N CYS A 20 -4.66 85.31 33.76
CA CYS A 20 -4.39 83.87 33.79
C CYS A 20 -5.63 82.96 33.68
N ARG A 21 -6.83 83.53 33.55
CA ARG A 21 -8.14 82.85 33.39
C ARG A 21 -8.52 81.84 34.50
N GLN A 22 -7.85 81.88 35.67
CA GLN A 22 -8.20 81.06 36.84
C GLN A 22 -9.37 81.67 37.63
N PRO A 23 -10.32 80.86 38.17
CA PRO A 23 -11.46 81.35 38.94
C PRO A 23 -11.05 81.89 40.32
N LEU A 24 -11.65 83.01 40.75
CA LEU A 24 -11.28 83.74 41.97
C LEU A 24 -12.20 83.45 43.17
N SER A 25 -13.13 82.49 43.05
CA SER A 25 -14.16 82.20 44.04
C SER A 25 -13.83 80.94 44.86
N ARG A 26 -13.03 81.07 45.93
CA ARG A 26 -13.02 80.12 47.08
C ARG A 26 -12.22 80.63 48.29
N ALA A 27 -12.39 81.90 48.64
CA ALA A 27 -11.91 82.43 49.92
C ALA A 27 -13.06 83.14 50.63
N GLY A 28 -13.48 82.59 51.77
CA GLY A 28 -14.27 83.31 52.77
C GLY A 28 -15.73 82.86 52.92
N LYS A 29 -15.99 81.92 53.82
CA LYS A 29 -17.07 82.04 54.80
C LYS A 29 -16.58 81.50 56.14
N ILE A 30 -16.19 82.44 57.00
CA ILE A 30 -16.05 82.34 58.46
C ILE A 30 -17.00 83.40 59.02
N TYR A 31 -17.46 83.16 60.26
CA TYR A 31 -18.31 83.94 61.18
C TYR A 31 -19.82 83.61 61.12
N ASP A 32 -20.53 83.37 62.22
CA ASP A 32 -20.20 83.22 63.66
C ASP A 32 -21.49 82.80 64.42
N GLU A 33 -21.35 82.58 65.73
CA GLU A 33 -22.35 82.41 66.82
C GLU A 33 -22.65 80.94 67.19
N GLU A 34 -21.92 80.31 68.12
CA GLU A 34 -21.71 80.56 69.57
C GLU A 34 -22.82 79.91 70.45
N GLU A 35 -22.37 79.20 71.48
CA GLU A 35 -23.10 78.49 72.55
C GLU A 35 -23.69 77.09 72.27
N ALA A 36 -22.86 76.05 72.43
CA ALA A 36 -23.17 74.95 73.36
C ALA A 36 -21.93 74.05 73.62
N ARG A 37 -21.32 74.27 74.79
CA ARG A 37 -20.82 73.25 75.74
C ARG A 37 -19.95 72.08 75.23
N VAL A 38 -18.65 72.20 75.55
CA VAL A 38 -17.80 71.26 76.33
C VAL A 38 -17.87 69.75 76.00
N GLU A 39 -16.69 69.22 75.67
CA GLU A 39 -16.23 67.80 75.57
C GLU A 39 -15.94 67.40 74.10
N SER A 40 -14.89 66.69 73.72
CA SER A 40 -13.68 66.14 74.35
C SER A 40 -12.85 65.58 73.19
N LEU A 41 -11.52 65.65 73.27
CA LEU A 41 -10.62 64.88 72.39
C LEU A 41 -10.94 63.39 72.54
N GLU A 42 -11.19 62.65 71.44
CA GLU A 42 -10.90 61.21 71.32
C GLU A 42 -11.23 60.67 69.90
N ASP A 43 -10.33 59.80 69.42
CA ASP A 43 -10.45 58.97 68.22
C ASP A 43 -11.83 58.33 68.07
N ARG A 44 -12.39 58.39 66.86
CA ARG A 44 -13.69 57.77 66.57
C ARG A 44 -13.54 56.70 65.49
N GLU A 45 -13.05 55.54 65.91
CA GLU A 45 -13.37 54.27 65.26
C GLU A 45 -14.89 54.04 65.37
N GLU A 46 -15.60 54.04 64.24
CA GLU A 46 -17.03 53.73 64.21
C GLU A 46 -17.27 52.23 64.47
N PRO A 47 -18.16 51.85 65.40
CA PRO A 47 -18.46 50.45 65.66
C PRO A 47 -19.33 49.90 64.53
N GLN A 48 -18.73 49.16 63.60
CA GLN A 48 -19.47 48.35 62.62
C GLN A 48 -20.46 47.44 63.36
N THR A 49 -21.75 47.64 63.08
CA THR A 49 -22.84 46.84 63.66
C THR A 49 -22.68 45.36 63.25
N ARG A 50 -23.04 44.41 64.14
CA ARG A 50 -22.85 42.96 63.90
C ARG A 50 -23.36 42.52 62.52
N SER A 51 -24.48 43.07 62.04
CA SER A 51 -25.05 42.75 60.72
C SER A 51 -24.17 43.17 59.53
N GLN A 52 -23.49 44.32 59.61
CA GLN A 52 -22.55 44.77 58.57
C GLN A 52 -21.30 43.88 58.52
N ARG A 53 -20.81 43.42 59.69
CA ARG A 53 -19.71 42.44 59.75
C ARG A 53 -20.10 41.11 59.12
N TRP A 54 -21.32 40.62 59.34
CA TRP A 54 -21.84 39.40 58.70
C TRP A 54 -21.99 39.55 57.18
N LEU A 55 -22.48 40.70 56.68
CA LEU A 55 -22.58 40.98 55.24
C LEU A 55 -21.20 41.06 54.56
N MET A 56 -20.20 41.69 55.20
CA MET A 56 -18.83 41.70 54.68
C MET A 56 -18.22 40.30 54.66
N VAL A 57 -18.44 39.47 55.69
CA VAL A 57 -17.96 38.08 55.71
C VAL A 57 -18.60 37.27 54.58
N ILE A 58 -19.91 37.41 54.34
CA ILE A 58 -20.61 36.72 53.24
C ILE A 58 -20.09 37.19 51.88
N ALA A 59 -19.87 38.50 51.69
CA ALA A 59 -19.31 39.04 50.45
C ALA A 59 -17.88 38.52 50.20
N ILE A 60 -17.05 38.45 51.24
CA ILE A 60 -15.70 37.87 51.16
C ILE A 60 -15.77 36.38 50.80
N LEU A 61 -16.66 35.60 51.43
CA LEU A 61 -16.83 34.19 51.10
C LEU A 61 -17.35 33.97 49.66
N MET A 62 -18.26 34.81 49.18
CA MET A 62 -18.74 34.78 47.79
C MET A 62 -17.63 35.11 46.79
N THR A 63 -16.85 36.17 47.03
CA THR A 63 -15.71 36.53 46.18
C THR A 63 -14.61 35.46 46.20
N ALA A 64 -14.34 34.87 47.36
CA ALA A 64 -13.43 33.72 47.49
C ALA A 64 -13.96 32.50 46.72
N GLY A 65 -15.26 32.22 46.78
CA GLY A 65 -15.90 31.14 46.02
C GLY A 65 -15.79 31.34 44.50
N ILE A 66 -16.02 32.56 44.01
CA ILE A 66 -15.87 32.91 42.58
C ILE A 66 -14.40 32.81 42.16
N MET A 67 -13.47 33.27 42.99
CA MET A 67 -12.02 33.15 42.73
C MET A 67 -11.58 31.69 42.67
N ILE A 68 -12.03 30.84 43.60
CA ILE A 68 -11.74 29.40 43.60
C ILE A 68 -12.33 28.74 42.36
N PHE A 69 -13.58 29.04 42.01
CA PHE A 69 -14.21 28.51 40.80
C PHE A 69 -13.49 28.97 39.52
N GLY A 70 -13.06 30.24 39.48
CA GLY A 70 -12.29 30.80 38.36
C GLY A 70 -10.92 30.14 38.23
N LEU A 71 -10.20 29.94 39.33
CA LEU A 71 -8.91 29.22 39.35
C LEU A 71 -9.08 27.75 38.94
N PHE A 72 -10.13 27.10 39.41
CA PHE A 72 -10.48 25.73 39.02
C PHE A 72 -10.74 25.64 37.52
N ARG A 73 -11.62 26.49 36.97
CA ARG A 73 -11.89 26.57 35.53
C ARG A 73 -10.63 26.84 34.72
N LEU A 74 -9.79 27.76 35.18
CA LEU A 74 -8.54 28.13 34.49
C LEU A 74 -7.50 27.00 34.52
N TYR A 75 -7.45 26.23 35.61
CA TYR A 75 -6.59 25.04 35.71
C TYR A 75 -6.99 23.98 34.68
N TYR A 76 -8.26 23.56 34.65
CA TYR A 76 -8.74 22.55 33.70
C TYR A 76 -8.66 23.05 32.26
N TRP A 77 -8.96 24.33 32.01
CA TRP A 77 -8.81 24.94 30.68
C TRP A 77 -7.34 24.94 30.23
N SER A 78 -6.40 25.28 31.12
CA SER A 78 -4.97 25.24 30.81
C SER A 78 -4.48 23.82 30.53
N GLN A 79 -4.95 22.84 31.29
CA GLN A 79 -4.62 21.42 31.09
C GLN A 79 -5.15 20.93 29.73
N ASP A 80 -6.42 21.17 29.44
CA ASP A 80 -7.07 20.81 28.17
C ASP A 80 -6.40 21.49 26.97
N TYR A 81 -6.07 22.78 27.10
CA TYR A 81 -5.34 23.53 26.06
C TYR A 81 -3.94 22.96 25.80
N ARG A 82 -3.21 22.56 26.86
CA ARG A 82 -1.89 21.94 26.72
C ARG A 82 -1.96 20.61 25.99
N ILE A 83 -2.93 19.76 26.35
CA ILE A 83 -3.12 18.45 25.71
C ILE A 83 -3.56 18.64 24.26
N THR A 84 -4.55 19.50 24.02
CA THR A 84 -5.02 19.82 22.67
C THR A 84 -3.88 20.30 21.78
N ARG A 85 -3.04 21.22 22.26
CA ARG A 85 -1.89 21.70 21.50
C ARG A 85 -0.89 20.59 21.19
N LEU A 86 -0.63 19.69 22.14
CA LEU A 86 0.33 18.60 21.99
C LEU A 86 -0.11 17.57 20.94
N TYR A 87 -1.40 17.26 20.88
CA TYR A 87 -1.99 16.24 20.00
C TYR A 87 -2.58 16.78 18.69
N THR A 88 -2.64 18.10 18.48
CA THR A 88 -3.10 18.68 17.20
C THR A 88 -1.99 19.34 16.38
N ARG A 89 -0.97 19.89 17.05
CA ARG A 89 0.13 20.65 16.40
C ARG A 89 1.49 20.37 17.03
N GLY A 90 1.55 19.40 17.94
CA GLY A 90 2.75 19.06 18.71
C GLY A 90 3.33 17.73 18.30
N GLU A 91 4.29 17.27 19.10
CA GLU A 91 5.00 16.01 18.89
C GLU A 91 4.08 14.78 18.90
N TYR A 92 2.93 14.85 19.60
CA TYR A 92 2.02 13.71 19.71
C TYR A 92 0.82 13.79 18.77
N THR A 93 0.94 14.58 17.70
CA THR A 93 -0.12 14.65 16.69
C THR A 93 -0.28 13.27 16.02
N PRO A 94 -1.45 12.62 16.12
CA PRO A 94 -1.65 11.32 15.49
C PRO A 94 -1.48 11.40 13.98
N THR A 95 -0.91 10.35 13.38
CA THR A 95 -0.78 10.27 11.92
C THR A 95 -1.66 9.15 11.38
N VAL A 96 -2.31 9.42 10.25
CA VAL A 96 -3.15 8.47 9.54
C VAL A 96 -2.50 8.20 8.20
N ASN A 97 -2.19 6.94 7.91
CA ASN A 97 -1.53 6.53 6.67
C ASN A 97 -2.39 5.46 5.99
N ALA A 98 -2.63 5.59 4.69
CA ALA A 98 -3.23 4.51 3.91
C ALA A 98 -2.26 3.33 3.84
N ILE A 99 -2.78 2.12 3.96
CA ILE A 99 -2.04 0.86 3.90
C ILE A 99 -2.83 -0.18 3.08
N MET A 100 -2.10 -1.08 2.43
CA MET A 100 -2.64 -2.35 1.96
C MET A 100 -2.42 -3.38 3.06
N MET A 101 -3.46 -4.12 3.42
CA MET A 101 -3.40 -5.22 4.38
C MET A 101 -2.86 -6.49 3.73
N ASP A 102 -2.45 -7.46 4.55
CA ASP A 102 -1.89 -8.74 4.10
C ASP A 102 -2.88 -9.56 3.25
N ASP A 103 -4.19 -9.31 3.40
CA ASP A 103 -5.28 -9.94 2.65
C ASP A 103 -5.69 -9.17 1.39
N GLY A 104 -4.95 -8.12 1.01
CA GLY A 104 -5.22 -7.28 -0.15
C GLY A 104 -6.26 -6.18 0.06
N ARG A 105 -6.83 -6.04 1.27
CA ARG A 105 -7.78 -4.97 1.59
C ARG A 105 -7.08 -3.62 1.75
N LEU A 106 -7.73 -2.56 1.28
CA LEU A 106 -7.36 -1.20 1.62
C LEU A 106 -7.76 -0.88 3.07
N GLY A 107 -6.91 -0.14 3.75
CA GLY A 107 -7.14 0.28 5.12
C GLY A 107 -6.34 1.51 5.51
N HIS A 108 -6.58 1.96 6.74
CA HIS A 108 -5.83 3.04 7.35
C HIS A 108 -5.09 2.56 8.61
N SER A 109 -3.84 2.99 8.72
CA SER A 109 -2.99 2.83 9.88
C SER A 109 -2.96 4.13 10.67
N ILE A 110 -3.54 4.10 11.87
CA ILE A 110 -3.56 5.24 12.79
C ILE A 110 -2.44 5.03 13.81
N VAL A 111 -1.58 6.03 13.92
CA VAL A 111 -0.43 6.04 14.81
C VAL A 111 -0.63 7.09 15.89
N PHE A 112 -0.71 6.63 17.14
CA PHE A 112 -0.74 7.46 18.33
C PHE A 112 0.64 7.51 18.98
N TYR A 113 0.97 8.65 19.57
CA TYR A 113 2.23 8.87 20.26
C TYR A 113 1.96 9.21 21.72
N GLY A 114 2.85 8.79 22.61
CA GLY A 114 2.70 9.00 24.05
C GLY A 114 3.82 8.32 24.83
N ASN A 115 3.62 8.16 26.14
CA ASN A 115 4.60 7.48 26.98
C ASN A 115 4.38 5.96 26.95
N ASN A 116 5.46 5.21 27.13
CA ASN A 116 5.38 3.76 27.28
C ASN A 116 4.50 3.39 28.48
N GLY A 117 3.67 2.36 28.32
CA GLY A 117 2.77 1.89 29.37
C GLY A 117 1.38 2.51 29.34
N ASP A 118 1.23 3.71 28.76
CA ASP A 118 -0.08 4.31 28.52
C ASP A 118 -0.89 3.49 27.50
N GLN A 119 -2.22 3.59 27.56
CA GLN A 119 -3.13 2.98 26.60
C GLN A 119 -3.99 4.03 25.90
N VAL A 120 -4.26 3.83 24.62
CA VAL A 120 -5.24 4.60 23.87
C VAL A 120 -6.48 3.74 23.65
N PHE A 121 -7.61 4.17 24.19
CA PHE A 121 -8.90 3.53 23.99
C PHE A 121 -9.71 4.29 22.93
N LEU A 122 -10.25 3.56 21.96
CA LEU A 122 -11.12 4.05 20.90
C LEU A 122 -12.55 3.58 21.18
N PRO A 123 -13.43 4.44 21.72
CA PRO A 123 -14.80 4.08 22.06
C PRO A 123 -15.61 3.54 20.88
N GLU A 124 -15.43 4.12 19.69
CA GLU A 124 -16.18 3.80 18.48
C GLU A 124 -15.95 2.35 18.03
N MET A 125 -14.77 1.80 18.33
CA MET A 125 -14.39 0.44 17.98
C MET A 125 -14.36 -0.51 19.18
N GLN A 126 -14.54 0.01 20.40
CA GLN A 126 -14.33 -0.71 21.67
C GLN A 126 -12.94 -1.38 21.75
N LYS A 127 -11.91 -0.75 21.18
CA LYS A 127 -10.52 -1.27 21.16
C LYS A 127 -9.61 -0.43 22.05
N SER A 128 -8.69 -1.08 22.75
CA SER A 128 -7.60 -0.44 23.49
C SER A 128 -6.25 -0.91 22.94
N ILE A 129 -5.32 0.03 22.77
CA ILE A 129 -3.96 -0.25 22.29
C ILE A 129 -2.93 0.32 23.28
N THR A 130 -1.90 -0.46 23.60
CA THR A 130 -0.83 -0.03 24.51
C THR A 130 0.28 0.66 23.73
N ILE A 131 0.81 1.75 24.28
CA ILE A 131 1.95 2.48 23.72
C ILE A 131 3.26 1.78 24.11
N CYS A 132 4.03 1.40 23.10
CA CYS A 132 5.32 0.71 23.24
C CYS A 132 6.35 1.37 22.32
N GLY A 133 7.52 1.74 22.86
CA GLY A 133 8.51 2.52 22.11
C GLY A 133 8.02 3.92 21.75
N ASN A 134 7.20 4.54 22.62
CA ASN A 134 6.54 5.83 22.47
C ASN A 134 5.50 5.92 21.35
N VAL A 135 5.10 4.77 20.79
CA VAL A 135 4.15 4.69 19.68
C VAL A 135 3.13 3.58 19.93
N ALA A 136 1.87 3.81 19.58
CA ALA A 136 0.87 2.78 19.39
C ALA A 136 0.32 2.86 17.97
N ARG A 137 0.17 1.70 17.31
CA ARG A 137 -0.36 1.61 15.95
C ARG A 137 -1.59 0.73 15.94
N ILE A 138 -2.62 1.16 15.24
CA ILE A 138 -3.79 0.34 14.92
C ILE A 138 -4.02 0.37 13.41
N ASN A 139 -4.26 -0.81 12.82
CA ASN A 139 -4.59 -0.98 11.42
C ASN A 139 -6.07 -1.36 11.33
N ILE A 140 -6.81 -0.68 10.46
CA ILE A 140 -8.26 -0.84 10.34
C ILE A 140 -8.60 -0.88 8.85
N ALA A 141 -9.35 -1.88 8.42
CA ALA A 141 -9.72 -2.01 7.01
C ALA A 141 -10.82 -1.00 6.70
N ASP A 142 -10.81 -0.42 5.51
CA ASP A 142 -11.74 0.67 5.18
C ASP A 142 -13.19 0.20 5.17
N ALA A 143 -13.41 -1.03 4.68
CA ALA A 143 -14.71 -1.70 4.72
C ALA A 143 -15.26 -1.91 6.16
N ASP A 144 -14.41 -1.97 7.19
CA ASP A 144 -14.87 -2.18 8.58
C ASP A 144 -15.60 -0.94 9.15
N TRP A 145 -15.45 0.23 8.52
CA TRP A 145 -16.17 1.46 8.90
C TRP A 145 -17.61 1.48 8.42
N PHE A 146 -17.98 0.59 7.52
CA PHE A 146 -19.30 0.54 6.92
C PHE A 146 -20.11 -0.65 7.45
N SER A 147 -21.43 -0.48 7.46
CA SER A 147 -22.36 -1.54 7.85
C SER A 147 -23.60 -1.49 6.96
N GLY A 148 -24.15 -2.66 6.65
CA GLY A 148 -25.29 -2.76 5.73
C GLY A 148 -24.88 -2.66 4.27
N ASP A 149 -25.82 -2.20 3.45
CA ASP A 149 -25.65 -2.03 2.00
C ASP A 149 -24.94 -0.70 1.70
N VAL A 150 -23.89 -0.76 0.89
CA VAL A 150 -23.00 0.37 0.55
C VAL A 150 -23.03 0.73 -0.93
N THR A 151 -23.91 0.12 -1.74
CA THR A 151 -23.93 0.34 -3.20
C THR A 151 -24.04 1.80 -3.62
N ASP A 152 -24.84 2.60 -2.90
CA ASP A 152 -25.06 4.02 -3.20
C ASP A 152 -24.22 4.97 -2.32
N ILE A 153 -23.26 4.45 -1.56
CA ILE A 153 -22.42 5.22 -0.63
C ILE A 153 -21.03 5.38 -1.22
N GLU A 154 -20.57 6.62 -1.45
CA GLU A 154 -19.21 6.88 -1.97
C GLU A 154 -18.17 6.97 -0.85
N SER A 155 -18.49 7.68 0.23
CA SER A 155 -17.59 7.87 1.36
C SER A 155 -18.35 8.08 2.68
N ALA A 156 -17.64 7.90 3.78
CA ALA A 156 -18.09 8.24 5.13
C ALA A 156 -17.06 9.15 5.80
N ILE A 157 -17.56 10.14 6.55
CA ILE A 157 -16.73 10.94 7.47
C ILE A 157 -16.73 10.24 8.81
N VAL A 158 -15.56 9.73 9.21
CA VAL A 158 -15.35 9.03 10.47
C VAL A 158 -14.81 10.00 11.51
N HIS A 159 -15.48 10.04 12.66
CA HIS A 159 -15.11 10.83 13.83
C HIS A 159 -14.60 9.88 14.92
N LEU A 160 -13.39 10.11 15.43
CA LEU A 160 -12.82 9.33 16.53
C LEU A 160 -12.59 10.20 17.74
N THR A 161 -12.99 9.71 18.91
CA THR A 161 -12.83 10.37 20.21
C THR A 161 -11.90 9.59 21.13
N PRO A 162 -10.59 9.52 20.81
CA PRO A 162 -9.63 8.70 21.56
C PRO A 162 -9.50 9.12 23.03
N ILE A 163 -9.37 8.13 23.93
CA ILE A 163 -9.18 8.34 25.36
C ILE A 163 -7.82 7.76 25.76
N LEU A 164 -6.91 8.60 26.26
CA LEU A 164 -5.66 8.16 26.86
C LEU A 164 -5.92 7.67 28.29
N ILE A 165 -5.43 6.48 28.61
CA ILE A 165 -5.46 5.88 29.94
C ILE A 165 -4.00 5.75 30.38
N ASP A 166 -3.59 6.50 31.39
CA ASP A 166 -2.21 6.43 31.89
C ASP A 166 -1.96 5.18 32.75
N GLU A 167 -0.70 4.95 33.14
CA GLU A 167 -0.30 3.82 34.01
C GLU A 167 -1.03 3.79 35.37
N HIS A 168 -1.57 4.93 35.83
CA HIS A 168 -2.32 5.06 37.08
C HIS A 168 -3.84 4.88 36.87
N GLY A 169 -4.28 4.63 35.64
CA GLY A 169 -5.68 4.46 35.26
C GLY A 169 -6.45 5.77 35.07
N MET A 170 -5.77 6.93 35.07
CA MET A 170 -6.42 8.21 34.80
C MET A 170 -6.79 8.30 33.33
N ARG A 171 -8.06 8.69 33.08
CA ARG A 171 -8.62 8.79 31.74
C ARG A 171 -8.64 10.24 31.28
N THR A 172 -8.01 10.50 30.14
CA THR A 172 -7.96 11.83 29.52
C THR A 172 -8.49 11.76 28.10
N GLN A 173 -9.51 12.57 27.80
CA GLN A 173 -10.02 12.71 26.44
C GLN A 173 -8.96 13.40 25.57
N LEU A 174 -8.58 12.78 24.46
CA LEU A 174 -7.75 13.39 23.44
C LEU A 174 -8.62 14.16 22.44
N PRO A 175 -8.03 15.11 21.67
CA PRO A 175 -8.74 15.83 20.62
C PRO A 175 -9.42 14.87 19.65
N GLU A 176 -10.63 15.22 19.24
CA GLU A 176 -11.35 14.51 18.19
C GLU A 176 -10.58 14.58 16.87
N MET A 177 -10.55 13.48 16.14
CA MET A 177 -9.98 13.40 14.81
C MET A 177 -11.05 12.98 13.82
N SER A 178 -11.05 13.62 12.64
CA SER A 178 -11.96 13.33 11.55
C SER A 178 -11.18 12.90 10.31
N MET A 179 -11.63 11.85 9.64
CA MET A 179 -11.08 11.40 8.36
C MET A 179 -12.22 11.03 7.42
N GLU A 180 -12.05 11.31 6.13
CA GLU A 180 -12.96 10.84 5.10
C GLU A 180 -12.43 9.52 4.55
N ILE A 181 -13.28 8.50 4.56
CA ILE A 181 -12.97 7.15 4.09
C ILE A 181 -13.91 6.83 2.95
N ALA A 182 -13.36 6.56 1.77
CA ALA A 182 -14.13 6.09 0.64
C ALA A 182 -14.53 4.62 0.85
N VAL A 183 -15.68 4.22 0.32
CA VAL A 183 -16.02 2.79 0.23
C VAL A 183 -15.02 2.14 -0.74
N PRO A 184 -14.31 1.08 -0.33
CA PRO A 184 -13.34 0.42 -1.20
C PRO A 184 -14.04 -0.41 -2.29
N ASP A 185 -13.39 -0.56 -3.44
CA ASP A 185 -13.79 -1.52 -4.48
C ASP A 185 -13.48 -2.96 -4.05
N SER A 186 -14.29 -3.93 -4.48
CA SER A 186 -14.06 -5.35 -4.19
C SER A 186 -12.72 -5.79 -4.81
N PRO A 187 -11.75 -6.27 -4.01
CA PRO A 187 -10.45 -6.63 -4.54
C PRO A 187 -10.53 -7.94 -5.32
N ILE A 188 -9.90 -7.94 -6.50
CA ILE A 188 -9.74 -9.09 -7.38
C ILE A 188 -8.37 -9.01 -8.03
N GLU A 189 -7.64 -10.12 -7.99
CA GLU A 189 -6.36 -10.28 -8.69
C GLU A 189 -6.48 -11.47 -9.66
N VAL A 190 -6.10 -11.26 -10.92
CA VAL A 190 -6.07 -12.33 -11.92
C VAL A 190 -4.72 -13.03 -11.83
N ILE A 191 -4.74 -14.34 -11.55
CA ILE A 191 -3.54 -15.18 -11.45
C ILE A 191 -3.24 -15.85 -12.81
N ALA A 192 -4.28 -16.37 -13.46
CA ALA A 192 -4.21 -16.98 -14.78
C ALA A 192 -5.39 -16.51 -15.64
N PRO A 193 -5.14 -15.86 -16.80
CA PRO A 193 -3.84 -15.57 -17.39
C PRO A 193 -3.02 -14.54 -16.60
N ALA A 194 -1.69 -14.60 -16.73
CA ALA A 194 -0.79 -13.63 -16.10
C ALA A 194 -0.84 -12.25 -16.77
N GLU A 195 -1.25 -12.21 -18.04
CA GLU A 195 -1.50 -10.99 -18.81
C GLU A 195 -2.99 -10.79 -19.05
N ASP A 196 -3.43 -9.55 -19.22
CA ASP A 196 -4.83 -9.21 -19.50
C ASP A 196 -5.35 -9.83 -20.81
N ARG A 197 -4.42 -10.21 -21.71
CA ARG A 197 -4.71 -10.89 -22.97
C ARG A 197 -3.76 -12.05 -23.19
N GLU A 198 -4.29 -13.27 -23.23
CA GLU A 198 -3.53 -14.50 -23.48
C GLU A 198 -3.89 -15.11 -24.83
N THR A 199 -2.93 -15.68 -25.55
CA THR A 199 -3.20 -16.38 -26.82
C THR A 199 -3.16 -17.89 -26.62
N VAL A 200 -4.24 -18.58 -26.98
CA VAL A 200 -4.37 -20.03 -26.82
C VAL A 200 -4.82 -20.69 -28.12
N ILE A 201 -4.60 -22.00 -28.21
CA ILE A 201 -5.04 -22.82 -29.35
C ILE A 201 -6.00 -23.93 -28.88
N THR A 202 -6.03 -24.20 -27.57
CA THR A 202 -6.92 -25.17 -26.93
C THR A 202 -8.36 -24.64 -26.84
N SER A 203 -9.32 -25.58 -26.78
CA SER A 203 -10.75 -25.27 -26.61
C SER A 203 -11.15 -25.00 -25.17
N HIS A 204 -10.28 -25.34 -24.21
CA HIS A 204 -10.50 -25.11 -22.79
C HIS A 204 -9.31 -24.34 -22.22
N TYR A 205 -9.59 -23.45 -21.28
CA TYR A 205 -8.60 -22.69 -20.54
C TYR A 205 -8.98 -22.63 -19.07
N GLU A 206 -8.00 -22.75 -18.18
CA GLU A 206 -8.20 -22.65 -16.73
C GLU A 206 -7.98 -21.20 -16.29
N LEU A 207 -9.06 -20.51 -15.92
CA LEU A 207 -8.99 -19.20 -15.29
C LEU A 207 -8.71 -19.36 -13.80
N GLN A 208 -7.81 -18.54 -13.28
CA GLN A 208 -7.51 -18.47 -11.86
C GLN A 208 -7.51 -17.03 -11.38
N VAL A 209 -8.27 -16.75 -10.33
CA VAL A 209 -8.34 -15.43 -9.69
C VAL A 209 -8.24 -15.56 -8.17
N ASN A 210 -7.77 -14.51 -7.51
CA ASN A 210 -7.75 -14.40 -6.06
C ASN A 210 -8.76 -13.32 -5.62
N VAL A 211 -9.60 -13.66 -4.65
CA VAL A 211 -10.61 -12.78 -4.07
C VAL A 211 -10.64 -12.94 -2.56
N ILE A 212 -11.25 -11.99 -1.84
CA ILE A 212 -11.44 -12.14 -0.40
C ILE A 212 -12.41 -13.30 -0.12
N PRO A 213 -12.07 -14.23 0.80
CA PRO A 213 -12.97 -15.30 1.20
C PRO A 213 -14.35 -14.79 1.65
N GLY A 214 -15.42 -15.39 1.13
CA GLY A 214 -16.80 -14.98 1.39
C GLY A 214 -17.35 -13.93 0.41
N SER A 215 -16.58 -13.52 -0.59
CA SER A 215 -17.07 -12.68 -1.69
C SER A 215 -18.05 -13.44 -2.60
N THR A 216 -19.02 -12.71 -3.16
CA THR A 216 -19.86 -13.23 -4.24
C THR A 216 -19.12 -13.03 -5.56
N VAL A 217 -19.00 -14.07 -6.39
CA VAL A 217 -18.28 -14.02 -7.66
C VAL A 217 -19.19 -14.54 -8.77
N LEU A 218 -19.39 -13.72 -9.79
CA LEU A 218 -20.08 -14.10 -11.02
C LEU A 218 -19.07 -14.12 -12.18
N LEU A 219 -19.13 -15.15 -13.01
CA LEU A 219 -18.39 -15.23 -14.28
C LEU A 219 -19.40 -15.25 -15.41
N ASN A 220 -19.35 -14.25 -16.30
CA ASN A 220 -20.34 -14.09 -17.38
C ASN A 220 -21.80 -14.15 -16.88
N ASN A 221 -22.07 -13.56 -15.71
CA ASN A 221 -23.34 -13.56 -14.98
C ASN A 221 -23.76 -14.91 -14.36
N GLU A 222 -22.92 -15.94 -14.39
CA GLU A 222 -23.14 -17.20 -13.67
C GLU A 222 -22.46 -17.16 -12.30
N ASN A 223 -23.18 -17.51 -11.23
CA ASN A 223 -22.62 -17.51 -9.89
C ASN A 223 -21.69 -18.72 -9.68
N ILE A 224 -20.44 -18.43 -9.38
CA ILE A 224 -19.37 -19.41 -9.17
C ILE A 224 -18.72 -19.26 -7.79
N SER A 225 -19.40 -18.62 -6.84
CA SER A 225 -18.91 -18.41 -5.46
C SER A 225 -18.53 -19.71 -4.74
N ASP A 226 -19.19 -20.82 -5.05
CA ASP A 226 -18.93 -22.12 -4.42
C ASP A 226 -17.54 -22.69 -4.79
N PHE A 227 -16.89 -22.15 -5.83
CA PHE A 227 -15.55 -22.53 -6.25
C PHE A 227 -14.44 -21.72 -5.58
N VAL A 228 -14.77 -20.71 -4.77
CA VAL A 228 -13.79 -19.95 -3.98
C VAL A 228 -13.27 -20.82 -2.84
N GLN A 229 -11.97 -21.09 -2.85
CA GLN A 229 -11.30 -21.86 -1.81
C GLN A 229 -11.09 -21.02 -0.54
N ARG A 230 -10.68 -21.67 0.56
CA ARG A 230 -10.50 -21.00 1.86
C ARG A 230 -9.40 -19.94 1.86
N ASP A 231 -8.44 -20.07 0.96
CA ASP A 231 -7.34 -19.14 0.76
C ASP A 231 -7.70 -17.98 -0.18
N GLY A 232 -8.93 -17.93 -0.71
CA GLY A 232 -9.39 -16.89 -1.62
C GLY A 232 -9.21 -17.22 -3.11
N VAL A 233 -8.55 -18.33 -3.42
CA VAL A 233 -8.29 -18.73 -4.80
C VAL A 233 -9.53 -19.37 -5.42
N LEU A 234 -9.92 -18.88 -6.59
CA LEU A 234 -10.95 -19.47 -7.44
C LEU A 234 -10.30 -19.99 -8.73
N THR A 235 -10.65 -21.23 -9.09
CA THR A 235 -10.18 -21.89 -10.32
C THR A 235 -11.39 -22.37 -11.12
N GLN A 236 -11.50 -21.95 -12.37
CA GLN A 236 -12.62 -22.28 -13.24
C GLN A 236 -12.15 -22.59 -14.67
N ASN A 237 -12.54 -23.75 -15.19
CA ASN A 237 -12.32 -24.07 -16.60
C ASN A 237 -13.41 -23.42 -17.48
N VAL A 238 -12.98 -22.76 -18.54
CA VAL A 238 -13.86 -22.07 -19.50
C VAL A 238 -13.63 -22.58 -20.92
N ASN A 239 -14.69 -22.52 -21.73
CA ASN A 239 -14.62 -22.85 -23.16
C ASN A 239 -14.15 -21.64 -23.95
N VAL A 240 -13.11 -21.83 -24.78
CA VAL A 240 -12.53 -20.83 -25.67
C VAL A 240 -12.83 -21.22 -27.12
N TYR A 241 -13.55 -20.34 -27.83
CA TYR A 241 -13.97 -20.58 -29.21
C TYR A 241 -12.97 -19.99 -30.21
N PRO A 242 -12.75 -20.63 -31.38
CA PRO A 242 -11.84 -20.12 -32.41
C PRO A 242 -12.51 -18.98 -33.19
N ILE A 243 -12.73 -17.85 -32.52
CA ILE A 243 -13.43 -16.66 -33.03
C ILE A 243 -12.59 -15.39 -32.89
N GLY A 244 -11.34 -15.50 -32.43
CA GLY A 244 -10.52 -14.38 -31.99
C GLY A 244 -10.66 -14.19 -30.48
N ASP A 245 -11.03 -12.98 -30.06
CA ASP A 245 -11.12 -12.63 -28.64
C ASP A 245 -12.34 -13.27 -27.97
N ASN A 246 -12.10 -14.07 -26.93
CA ASN A 246 -13.11 -14.57 -26.00
C ASN A 246 -13.00 -13.72 -24.72
N VAL A 247 -14.07 -13.01 -24.37
CA VAL A 247 -14.10 -12.13 -23.19
C VAL A 247 -14.81 -12.85 -22.04
N TYR A 248 -14.14 -12.91 -20.90
CA TYR A 248 -14.68 -13.43 -19.65
C TYR A 248 -14.75 -12.30 -18.63
N THR A 249 -15.96 -11.98 -18.19
CA THR A 249 -16.20 -10.89 -17.23
C THR A 249 -16.42 -11.48 -15.85
N PHE A 250 -15.52 -11.17 -14.93
CA PHE A 250 -15.71 -11.37 -13.50
C PHE A 250 -16.45 -10.17 -12.91
N GLN A 251 -17.49 -10.45 -12.12
CA GLN A 251 -18.13 -9.49 -11.23
C GLN A 251 -17.94 -9.99 -9.80
N VAL A 252 -17.25 -9.20 -8.98
CA VAL A 252 -16.93 -9.55 -7.60
C VAL A 252 -17.60 -8.57 -6.67
N GLN A 253 -18.32 -9.09 -5.69
CA GLN A 253 -18.97 -8.34 -4.63
C GLN A 253 -18.49 -8.86 -3.29
N THR A 254 -17.59 -8.13 -2.66
CA THR A 254 -17.16 -8.35 -1.28
C THR A 254 -18.08 -7.57 -0.33
N PRO A 255 -18.42 -8.10 0.87
CA PRO A 255 -19.21 -7.34 1.85
C PRO A 255 -18.56 -5.98 2.15
N GLN A 256 -19.38 -4.91 2.22
CA GLN A 256 -18.92 -3.52 2.48
C GLN A 256 -17.94 -2.95 1.45
N HIS A 257 -17.95 -3.46 0.22
CA HIS A 257 -17.20 -2.91 -0.91
C HIS A 257 -18.14 -2.59 -2.07
N HIS A 258 -17.69 -1.77 -3.02
CA HIS A 258 -18.35 -1.64 -4.32
C HIS A 258 -18.11 -2.87 -5.21
N GLU A 259 -19.06 -3.19 -6.09
CA GLU A 259 -18.90 -4.26 -7.07
C GLU A 259 -17.74 -3.92 -8.01
N THR A 260 -16.81 -4.84 -8.16
CA THR A 260 -15.70 -4.71 -9.12
C THR A 260 -15.96 -5.59 -10.33
N ARG A 261 -15.71 -5.02 -11.52
CA ARG A 261 -15.75 -5.74 -12.79
C ARG A 261 -14.35 -5.88 -13.36
N ARG A 262 -13.99 -7.11 -13.73
CA ARG A 262 -12.70 -7.40 -14.37
C ARG A 262 -12.91 -8.27 -15.60
N ASP A 263 -12.48 -7.76 -16.74
CA ASP A 263 -12.51 -8.49 -18.00
C ASP A 263 -11.16 -9.16 -18.24
N VAL A 264 -11.21 -10.44 -18.65
CA VAL A 264 -10.07 -11.23 -19.08
C VAL A 264 -10.30 -11.63 -20.53
N VAL A 265 -9.30 -11.42 -21.39
CA VAL A 265 -9.41 -11.74 -22.82
C VAL A 265 -8.53 -12.92 -23.16
N ILE A 266 -9.13 -14.00 -23.68
CA ILE A 266 -8.41 -15.14 -24.22
C ILE A 266 -8.59 -15.15 -25.74
N TYR A 267 -7.51 -14.88 -26.47
CA TYR A 267 -7.50 -14.90 -27.92
C TYR A 267 -7.27 -16.33 -28.43
N ARG A 268 -8.20 -16.83 -29.25
CA ARG A 268 -8.02 -18.08 -30.00
C ARG A 268 -8.25 -17.82 -31.48
N GLN A 269 -7.18 -17.97 -32.27
CA GLN A 269 -7.19 -17.75 -33.70
C GLN A 269 -8.29 -18.59 -34.38
N LYS A 270 -9.08 -17.95 -35.23
CA LYS A 270 -9.96 -18.64 -36.17
C LYS A 270 -9.16 -19.05 -37.41
N TYR A 271 -9.09 -20.34 -37.67
CA TYR A 271 -8.52 -20.89 -38.91
C TYR A 271 -9.63 -21.31 -39.86
N ASP A 272 -9.32 -21.37 -41.16
CA ASP A 272 -10.25 -21.94 -42.14
C ASP A 272 -10.39 -23.44 -41.88
N ILE A 273 -9.27 -24.17 -41.74
CA ILE A 273 -9.24 -25.60 -41.40
C ILE A 273 -9.41 -25.78 -39.88
N GLU A 274 -10.29 -26.70 -39.46
CA GLU A 274 -10.47 -27.01 -38.04
C GLU A 274 -9.24 -27.74 -37.48
N VAL A 275 -8.66 -27.18 -36.41
CA VAL A 275 -7.49 -27.71 -35.70
C VAL A 275 -7.67 -27.52 -34.21
N GLU A 276 -7.40 -28.57 -33.44
CA GLU A 276 -7.46 -28.55 -31.98
C GLU A 276 -6.24 -29.25 -31.40
N ILE A 277 -5.58 -28.58 -30.44
CA ILE A 277 -4.51 -29.18 -29.65
C ILE A 277 -5.11 -29.80 -28.40
N ASP A 278 -4.65 -30.99 -28.03
CA ASP A 278 -5.15 -31.67 -26.85
C ASP A 278 -4.79 -30.90 -25.58
N ALA A 279 -5.78 -30.67 -24.71
CA ALA A 279 -5.58 -29.98 -23.43
C ALA A 279 -4.63 -30.72 -22.46
N SER A 280 -4.36 -32.01 -22.72
CA SER A 280 -3.38 -32.81 -21.96
C SER A 280 -1.92 -32.49 -22.33
N MET A 281 -1.69 -31.73 -23.40
CA MET A 281 -0.35 -31.37 -23.85
C MET A 281 0.28 -30.37 -22.88
N SER A 282 1.46 -30.72 -22.37
CA SER A 282 2.25 -29.82 -21.53
C SER A 282 3.00 -28.81 -22.41
N MET A 283 2.89 -27.52 -22.08
CA MET A 283 3.72 -26.45 -22.67
C MET A 283 5.11 -26.36 -22.02
N THR A 284 5.44 -27.26 -21.10
CA THR A 284 6.78 -27.39 -20.50
C THR A 284 7.28 -28.83 -20.66
N SER A 285 8.56 -28.99 -20.99
CA SER A 285 9.22 -30.30 -21.06
C SER A 285 10.49 -30.33 -20.22
N GLN A 286 10.80 -31.51 -19.63
CA GLN A 286 12.06 -31.77 -18.93
C GLN A 286 13.13 -32.44 -19.81
N THR A 287 12.76 -32.78 -21.04
CA THR A 287 13.64 -33.42 -22.02
C THR A 287 13.74 -32.53 -23.26
N PRO A 288 14.77 -32.68 -24.12
CA PRO A 288 14.91 -31.88 -25.34
C PRO A 288 13.91 -32.31 -26.44
N ALA A 289 12.76 -32.85 -26.04
CA ALA A 289 11.71 -33.33 -26.92
C ALA A 289 10.34 -33.03 -26.29
N ALA A 290 9.35 -32.73 -27.13
CA ALA A 290 7.97 -32.53 -26.72
C ALA A 290 7.03 -33.34 -27.60
N SER A 291 6.09 -34.06 -26.98
CA SER A 291 4.99 -34.71 -27.71
C SER A 291 3.95 -33.65 -28.05
N VAL A 292 3.66 -33.49 -29.34
CA VAL A 292 2.61 -32.63 -29.86
C VAL A 292 1.52 -33.52 -30.43
N HIS A 293 0.30 -33.34 -29.97
CA HIS A 293 -0.84 -34.17 -30.36
C HIS A 293 -2.14 -33.38 -30.28
N GLY A 294 -3.10 -33.78 -31.10
CA GLY A 294 -4.35 -33.07 -31.28
C GLY A 294 -5.22 -33.71 -32.35
N THR A 295 -6.21 -32.95 -32.84
CA THR A 295 -7.09 -33.35 -33.93
C THR A 295 -7.13 -32.28 -35.03
N ILE A 296 -7.26 -32.72 -36.27
CA ILE A 296 -7.47 -31.89 -37.45
C ILE A 296 -8.71 -32.36 -38.21
N GLU A 297 -9.27 -31.47 -39.03
CA GLU A 297 -10.35 -31.80 -39.94
C GLU A 297 -10.02 -33.03 -40.82
N GLN A 298 -10.99 -33.94 -41.02
CA GLN A 298 -10.79 -35.12 -41.86
C GLN A 298 -10.37 -34.74 -43.29
N GLY A 299 -9.38 -35.46 -43.81
CA GLY A 299 -8.78 -35.21 -45.13
C GLY A 299 -7.75 -34.08 -45.17
N ALA A 300 -7.47 -33.42 -44.05
CA ALA A 300 -6.34 -32.49 -43.93
C ALA A 300 -5.01 -33.24 -43.67
N THR A 301 -3.89 -32.60 -44.01
CA THR A 301 -2.53 -33.12 -43.81
C THR A 301 -1.69 -32.15 -42.98
N ILE A 302 -0.65 -32.66 -42.30
CA ILE A 302 0.27 -31.84 -41.50
C ILE A 302 1.66 -31.80 -42.15
N ALA A 303 2.22 -30.61 -42.25
CA ALA A 303 3.61 -30.37 -42.59
C ALA A 303 4.31 -29.68 -41.40
N VAL A 304 5.22 -30.38 -40.73
CA VAL A 304 5.98 -29.80 -39.60
C VAL A 304 7.17 -29.02 -40.14
N GLU A 305 7.28 -27.76 -39.72
CA GLU A 305 8.34 -26.84 -40.18
C GLU A 305 9.55 -26.85 -39.25
N THR A 306 9.34 -27.17 -37.97
CA THR A 306 10.40 -27.29 -36.97
C THR A 306 11.04 -28.66 -36.94
N SER A 307 12.26 -28.78 -36.41
CA SER A 307 12.92 -30.09 -36.26
C SER A 307 12.07 -31.02 -35.40
N TYR A 308 11.84 -32.24 -35.90
CA TYR A 308 11.01 -33.24 -35.23
C TYR A 308 11.50 -34.64 -35.59
N ASN A 309 11.04 -35.64 -34.86
CA ASN A 309 11.27 -37.04 -35.20
C ASN A 309 10.27 -37.47 -36.29
N GLU A 310 10.73 -37.61 -37.53
CA GLU A 310 9.88 -38.00 -38.68
C GLU A 310 9.15 -39.34 -38.46
N GLU A 311 9.80 -40.32 -37.82
CA GLU A 311 9.21 -41.64 -37.54
C GLU A 311 8.07 -41.57 -36.50
N SER A 312 8.00 -40.48 -35.74
CA SER A 312 6.95 -40.28 -34.73
C SER A 312 5.66 -39.70 -35.30
N MET A 313 5.69 -39.19 -36.55
CA MET A 313 4.52 -38.58 -37.19
C MET A 313 3.45 -39.63 -37.45
N LYS A 314 2.28 -39.42 -36.86
CA LYS A 314 1.09 -40.25 -37.05
C LYS A 314 -0.11 -39.36 -37.26
N ILE A 315 -0.91 -39.68 -38.27
CA ILE A 315 -2.22 -39.08 -38.51
C ILE A 315 -3.17 -40.25 -38.77
N SER A 316 -4.26 -40.30 -38.02
CA SER A 316 -5.32 -41.30 -38.18
C SER A 316 -6.38 -40.83 -39.16
N ASP A 317 -7.16 -41.76 -39.72
CA ASP A 317 -8.30 -41.44 -40.59
C ASP A 317 -9.37 -40.56 -39.89
N SER A 318 -9.42 -40.62 -38.55
CA SER A 318 -10.31 -39.79 -37.73
C SER A 318 -9.87 -38.33 -37.61
N GLY A 319 -8.65 -37.99 -38.06
CA GLY A 319 -8.05 -36.67 -37.92
C GLY A 319 -7.17 -36.50 -36.67
N ALA A 320 -7.10 -37.49 -35.77
CA ALA A 320 -6.16 -37.42 -34.64
C ALA A 320 -4.71 -37.52 -35.13
N PHE A 321 -3.84 -36.64 -34.65
CA PHE A 321 -2.42 -36.58 -35.02
C PHE A 321 -1.50 -36.58 -33.80
N SER A 322 -0.27 -37.02 -34.00
CA SER A 322 0.81 -36.90 -33.02
C SER A 322 2.18 -36.85 -33.68
N PHE A 323 3.11 -36.08 -33.15
CA PHE A 323 4.54 -36.13 -33.49
C PHE A 323 5.38 -35.65 -32.30
N ILE A 324 6.68 -35.95 -32.32
CA ILE A 324 7.65 -35.53 -31.30
C ILE A 324 8.52 -34.42 -31.88
N ALA A 325 8.34 -33.20 -31.39
CA ALA A 325 9.18 -32.05 -31.73
C ALA A 325 10.51 -32.09 -30.97
N ASN A 326 11.59 -31.66 -31.62
CA ASN A 326 12.90 -31.51 -30.99
C ASN A 326 13.05 -30.08 -30.45
N LEU A 327 13.40 -29.95 -29.18
CA LEU A 327 13.63 -28.66 -28.52
C LEU A 327 15.14 -28.38 -28.53
N SER A 328 15.56 -27.42 -29.33
CA SER A 328 16.99 -27.12 -29.55
C SER A 328 17.60 -26.27 -28.44
N ASN A 329 16.80 -25.44 -27.78
CA ASN A 329 17.25 -24.46 -26.80
C ASN A 329 16.70 -24.80 -25.42
N ILE A 330 17.46 -24.48 -24.37
CA ILE A 330 16.93 -24.46 -23.00
C ILE A 330 16.10 -23.17 -22.85
N GLY A 331 14.94 -23.27 -22.19
CA GLY A 331 13.94 -22.21 -22.17
C GLY A 331 12.98 -22.31 -23.36
N ASP A 332 12.58 -21.17 -23.90
CA ASP A 332 11.50 -21.10 -24.91
C ASP A 332 11.90 -21.69 -26.26
N ASN A 333 11.03 -22.54 -26.80
CA ASN A 333 11.15 -23.10 -28.14
C ASN A 333 9.83 -22.93 -28.87
N ILE A 334 9.89 -22.40 -30.09
CA ILE A 334 8.71 -22.31 -30.94
C ILE A 334 8.65 -23.58 -31.80
N VAL A 335 7.60 -24.38 -31.61
CA VAL A 335 7.26 -25.53 -32.46
C VAL A 335 6.24 -25.07 -33.49
N ARG A 336 6.54 -25.24 -34.79
CA ARG A 336 5.69 -24.78 -35.89
C ARG A 336 5.31 -25.92 -36.82
N PHE A 337 4.04 -25.95 -37.16
CA PHE A 337 3.53 -26.86 -38.19
C PHE A 337 2.36 -26.22 -38.91
N ARG A 338 2.12 -26.73 -40.12
CA ARG A 338 1.07 -26.26 -41.01
C ARG A 338 0.07 -27.36 -41.24
N VAL A 339 -1.21 -27.03 -41.15
CA VAL A 339 -2.31 -27.91 -41.54
C VAL A 339 -2.83 -27.45 -42.90
N GLN A 340 -2.94 -28.39 -43.84
CA GLN A 340 -3.28 -28.13 -45.23
C GLN A 340 -4.47 -28.97 -45.67
N LYS A 341 -5.37 -28.38 -46.46
CA LYS A 341 -6.51 -29.07 -47.06
C LYS A 341 -6.80 -28.45 -48.43
N GLU A 342 -7.05 -29.29 -49.43
CA GLU A 342 -7.27 -28.83 -50.80
C GLU A 342 -8.43 -27.82 -50.88
N GLY A 343 -8.17 -26.68 -51.54
CA GLY A 343 -9.15 -25.61 -51.72
C GLY A 343 -9.41 -24.72 -50.50
N ARG A 344 -8.66 -24.90 -49.41
CA ARG A 344 -8.76 -24.11 -48.16
C ARG A 344 -7.48 -23.33 -47.87
N GLU A 345 -7.58 -22.33 -47.02
CA GLU A 345 -6.40 -21.59 -46.54
C GLU A 345 -5.63 -22.43 -45.51
N ASP A 346 -4.31 -22.53 -45.69
CA ASP A 346 -3.42 -23.26 -44.78
C ASP A 346 -3.48 -22.66 -43.36
N ALA A 347 -3.61 -23.51 -42.35
CA ALA A 347 -3.56 -23.10 -40.95
C ALA A 347 -2.12 -23.24 -40.40
N LEU A 348 -1.48 -22.10 -40.08
CA LEU A 348 -0.16 -22.08 -39.46
C LEU A 348 -0.28 -22.07 -37.93
N ILE A 349 0.20 -23.13 -37.29
CA ILE A 349 0.19 -23.29 -35.83
C ILE A 349 1.60 -23.03 -35.29
N SER A 350 1.68 -22.20 -34.26
CA SER A 350 2.93 -21.93 -33.51
C SER A 350 2.68 -22.17 -32.02
N LEU A 351 3.39 -23.13 -31.44
CA LEU A 351 3.33 -23.46 -30.02
C LEU A 351 4.62 -23.00 -29.36
N ASN A 352 4.52 -22.27 -28.24
CA ASN A 352 5.68 -21.97 -27.41
C ASN A 352 5.79 -23.03 -26.31
N ILE A 353 6.87 -23.81 -26.34
CA ILE A 353 7.13 -24.90 -25.39
C ILE A 353 8.44 -24.59 -24.65
N GLU A 354 8.37 -24.46 -23.33
CA GLU A 354 9.55 -24.22 -22.50
C GLU A 354 10.26 -25.55 -22.19
N TYR A 355 11.54 -25.68 -22.56
CA TYR A 355 12.41 -26.77 -22.16
C TYR A 355 13.16 -26.42 -20.87
N VAL A 356 12.79 -27.06 -19.76
CA VAL A 356 13.41 -26.91 -18.44
C VAL A 356 14.06 -28.23 -18.03
N PRO A 357 15.36 -28.44 -18.32
CA PRO A 357 16.04 -29.69 -17.97
C PRO A 357 16.02 -29.94 -16.46
N SER A 358 15.93 -31.21 -16.06
CA SER A 358 16.08 -31.58 -14.65
C SER A 358 17.46 -31.21 -14.10
N GLU A 359 17.54 -31.00 -12.77
CA GLU A 359 18.76 -30.56 -12.07
C GLU A 359 19.96 -31.46 -12.39
N ALA A 360 19.77 -32.78 -12.32
CA ALA A 360 20.82 -33.75 -12.62
C ALA A 360 21.31 -33.63 -14.07
N THR A 361 20.41 -33.40 -15.03
CA THR A 361 20.76 -33.26 -16.45
C THR A 361 21.43 -31.91 -16.73
N TYR A 362 20.95 -30.84 -16.10
CA TYR A 362 21.45 -29.49 -16.30
C TYR A 362 22.84 -29.31 -15.69
N THR A 363 23.00 -29.67 -14.42
CA THR A 363 24.25 -29.49 -13.68
C THR A 363 25.39 -30.38 -14.19
N SER A 364 25.09 -31.60 -14.67
CA SER A 364 26.10 -32.50 -15.25
C SER A 364 26.67 -32.02 -16.58
N ARG A 365 25.97 -31.13 -17.27
CA ARG A 365 26.44 -30.51 -18.53
C ARG A 365 27.19 -29.19 -18.29
N ALA A 366 27.35 -28.75 -17.05
CA ALA A 366 27.96 -27.46 -16.73
C ALA A 366 29.47 -27.47 -16.89
N TRP A 367 29.99 -26.43 -17.53
CA TRP A 367 31.42 -26.21 -17.74
C TRP A 367 32.01 -25.39 -16.60
N ALA A 368 33.31 -25.56 -16.35
CA ALA A 368 34.02 -24.62 -15.48
C ALA A 368 33.96 -23.21 -16.09
N MET A 369 33.81 -22.19 -15.24
CA MET A 369 33.73 -20.80 -15.67
C MET A 369 34.99 -20.37 -16.42
N ASP A 370 34.81 -19.87 -17.64
CA ASP A 370 35.84 -19.25 -18.47
C ASP A 370 35.40 -17.82 -18.82
N TYR A 371 35.61 -16.90 -17.87
CA TYR A 371 35.11 -15.53 -17.99
C TYR A 371 35.70 -14.78 -19.17
N GLU A 372 37.00 -14.97 -19.46
CA GLU A 372 37.67 -14.25 -20.54
C GLU A 372 37.08 -14.61 -21.90
N ASN A 373 36.89 -15.91 -22.18
CA ASN A 373 36.27 -16.33 -23.43
C ASN A 373 34.78 -16.05 -23.46
N LEU A 374 34.07 -16.21 -22.35
CA LEU A 374 32.66 -15.85 -22.25
C LEU A 374 32.45 -14.36 -22.56
N ASN A 375 33.28 -13.48 -22.00
CA ASN A 375 33.15 -12.05 -22.23
C ASN A 375 33.44 -11.63 -23.68
N ARG A 376 34.34 -12.35 -24.36
CA ARG A 376 34.74 -12.04 -25.74
C ARG A 376 33.89 -12.72 -26.82
N LEU A 377 33.43 -13.95 -26.58
CA LEU A 377 32.84 -14.84 -27.57
C LEU A 377 31.46 -15.36 -27.17
N TYR A 378 30.72 -14.63 -26.35
CA TYR A 378 29.44 -15.09 -25.78
C TYR A 378 28.45 -15.66 -26.80
N GLU A 379 28.38 -15.09 -28.02
CA GLU A 379 27.49 -15.57 -29.09
C GLU A 379 27.77 -17.04 -29.47
N GLN A 380 29.04 -17.45 -29.47
CA GLN A 380 29.43 -18.84 -29.75
C GLN A 380 29.10 -19.79 -28.58
N TRP A 381 28.91 -19.23 -27.40
CA TRP A 381 28.62 -19.96 -26.17
C TRP A 381 27.14 -19.86 -25.78
N SER A 382 26.28 -19.27 -26.61
CA SER A 382 24.83 -19.21 -26.36
C SER A 382 24.27 -20.60 -26.03
N GLY A 383 23.50 -20.67 -24.94
CA GLY A 383 22.94 -21.91 -24.40
C GLY A 383 23.94 -22.84 -23.70
N LYS A 384 25.24 -22.52 -23.66
CA LYS A 384 26.21 -23.29 -22.86
C LYS A 384 26.01 -23.03 -21.38
N ILE A 385 26.06 -24.10 -20.60
CA ILE A 385 25.86 -24.07 -19.15
C ILE A 385 27.22 -23.92 -18.47
N PHE A 386 27.31 -22.99 -17.53
CA PHE A 386 28.49 -22.76 -16.71
C PHE A 386 28.21 -22.90 -15.22
N LEU A 387 29.22 -23.38 -14.50
CA LEU A 387 29.31 -23.33 -13.05
C LEU A 387 29.92 -21.99 -12.61
N CYS A 388 29.07 -21.08 -12.12
CA CYS A 388 29.46 -19.77 -11.62
C CYS A 388 29.60 -19.83 -10.09
N LYS A 389 30.76 -19.47 -9.55
CA LYS A 389 31.00 -19.38 -8.11
C LYS A 389 31.44 -17.96 -7.77
N GLY A 390 30.67 -17.26 -6.95
CA GLY A 390 30.94 -15.85 -6.69
C GLY A 390 30.02 -15.25 -5.65
N THR A 391 30.24 -13.97 -5.35
CA THR A 391 29.44 -13.22 -4.40
C THR A 391 28.42 -12.37 -5.14
N ILE A 392 27.16 -12.40 -4.72
CA ILE A 392 26.15 -11.47 -5.24
C ILE A 392 26.43 -10.09 -4.67
N ILE A 393 26.67 -9.10 -5.53
CA ILE A 393 27.04 -7.73 -5.14
C ILE A 393 25.92 -6.72 -5.36
N ASP A 394 24.93 -7.06 -6.20
CA ASP A 394 23.76 -6.24 -6.47
C ASP A 394 22.59 -7.13 -6.93
N SER A 395 21.37 -6.63 -6.81
CA SER A 395 20.16 -7.26 -7.32
C SER A 395 19.13 -6.19 -7.67
N TYR A 396 18.48 -6.31 -8.82
CA TYR A 396 17.48 -5.36 -9.29
C TYR A 396 16.38 -6.07 -10.08
N THR A 397 15.22 -5.42 -10.22
CA THR A 397 14.09 -5.95 -11.00
C THR A 397 13.84 -5.04 -12.19
N GLU A 398 13.71 -5.62 -13.36
CA GLU A 398 13.45 -4.91 -14.61
C GLU A 398 12.60 -5.80 -15.51
N ASP A 399 11.54 -5.23 -16.07
CA ASP A 399 10.56 -5.92 -16.92
C ASP A 399 9.98 -7.21 -16.30
N GLY A 400 9.74 -7.18 -14.99
CA GLY A 400 9.23 -8.35 -14.24
C GLY A 400 10.27 -9.44 -13.95
N SER A 401 11.47 -9.35 -14.52
CA SER A 401 12.57 -10.29 -14.25
C SER A 401 13.46 -9.80 -13.10
N ASN A 402 13.86 -10.73 -12.23
CA ASN A 402 14.83 -10.47 -11.16
C ASN A 402 16.25 -10.73 -11.68
N TRP A 403 17.09 -9.70 -11.61
CA TRP A 403 18.47 -9.72 -12.09
C TRP A 403 19.44 -9.64 -10.92
N LEU A 404 20.47 -10.47 -10.96
CA LEU A 404 21.53 -10.54 -9.96
C LEU A 404 22.85 -10.17 -10.60
N VAL A 405 23.68 -9.44 -9.86
CA VAL A 405 25.06 -9.14 -10.28
C VAL A 405 25.99 -9.96 -9.42
N MET A 406 26.65 -10.94 -10.03
CA MET A 406 27.60 -11.82 -9.35
C MET A 406 29.04 -11.43 -9.70
N ASN A 407 29.88 -11.20 -8.69
CA ASN A 407 31.32 -11.13 -8.87
C ASN A 407 31.93 -12.52 -8.68
N ILE A 408 32.43 -13.10 -9.77
CA ILE A 408 33.14 -14.39 -9.77
C ILE A 408 34.67 -14.23 -9.65
N GLY A 409 35.15 -12.99 -9.76
CA GLY A 409 36.57 -12.64 -9.65
C GLY A 409 37.00 -12.32 -8.22
N SER A 410 38.18 -11.72 -8.09
CA SER A 410 38.69 -11.26 -6.80
C SER A 410 38.15 -9.86 -6.46
N SER A 411 38.47 -9.37 -5.26
CA SER A 411 38.16 -7.98 -4.88
C SER A 411 38.98 -6.94 -5.66
N ARG A 412 40.12 -7.34 -6.23
CA ARG A 412 41.04 -6.47 -7.00
C ARG A 412 40.79 -6.53 -8.51
N GLU A 413 40.38 -7.70 -9.01
CA GLU A 413 40.01 -7.92 -10.41
C GLU A 413 38.59 -8.47 -10.43
N ARG A 414 37.62 -7.55 -10.56
CA ARG A 414 36.20 -7.92 -10.61
C ARG A 414 35.88 -8.52 -11.97
N GLN A 415 35.17 -9.63 -11.94
CA GLN A 415 34.62 -10.30 -13.12
C GLN A 415 33.13 -10.45 -12.86
N LEU A 416 32.33 -9.62 -13.52
CA LEU A 416 30.90 -9.50 -13.21
C LEU A 416 30.07 -10.26 -14.22
N LEU A 417 29.13 -11.06 -13.71
CA LEU A 417 28.09 -11.71 -14.49
C LEU A 417 26.75 -11.10 -14.13
N ILE A 418 25.93 -10.85 -15.14
CA ILE A 418 24.54 -10.48 -14.98
C ILE A 418 23.73 -11.77 -15.11
N LEU A 419 22.94 -12.06 -14.08
CA LEU A 419 22.27 -13.33 -13.93
C LEU A 419 20.77 -13.09 -13.84
N GLU A 420 20.01 -13.57 -14.83
CA GLU A 420 18.56 -13.63 -14.72
C GLU A 420 18.19 -14.74 -13.73
N ASN A 421 17.54 -14.39 -12.62
CA ASN A 421 17.15 -15.35 -11.61
C ASN A 421 15.84 -16.04 -11.99
N LYS A 422 15.94 -17.21 -12.62
CA LYS A 422 14.79 -18.08 -12.91
C LYS A 422 14.51 -19.08 -11.78
N THR A 423 15.08 -18.87 -10.59
CA THR A 423 14.89 -19.73 -9.43
C THR A 423 13.87 -19.14 -8.45
N LYS A 424 13.33 -19.97 -7.56
CA LYS A 424 12.49 -19.51 -6.44
C LYS A 424 13.29 -18.90 -5.27
N VAL A 425 14.62 -18.88 -5.36
CA VAL A 425 15.50 -18.41 -4.29
C VAL A 425 15.73 -16.91 -4.44
N ALA A 426 15.48 -16.15 -3.38
CA ALA A 426 15.86 -14.73 -3.28
C ALA A 426 17.22 -14.62 -2.56
N PRO A 427 18.35 -14.47 -3.28
CA PRO A 427 19.66 -14.42 -2.65
C PRO A 427 19.90 -13.11 -1.88
N THR A 428 20.71 -13.18 -0.83
CA THR A 428 21.12 -12.02 -0.05
C THR A 428 22.39 -11.40 -0.63
N VAL A 429 22.36 -10.10 -0.91
CA VAL A 429 23.52 -9.33 -1.35
C VAL A 429 24.66 -9.42 -0.31
N GLY A 430 25.88 -9.60 -0.80
CA GLY A 430 27.09 -9.75 0.00
C GLY A 430 27.44 -11.19 0.37
N ARG A 431 26.61 -12.19 0.00
CA ARG A 431 26.88 -13.61 0.28
C ARG A 431 27.39 -14.37 -0.94
N PRO A 432 28.24 -15.41 -0.73
CA PRO A 432 28.72 -16.28 -1.79
C PRO A 432 27.66 -17.32 -2.19
N TYR A 433 27.57 -17.60 -3.49
CA TYR A 433 26.67 -18.57 -4.07
C TYR A 433 27.35 -19.38 -5.17
N THR A 434 26.82 -20.57 -5.40
CA THR A 434 27.09 -21.41 -6.56
C THR A 434 25.87 -21.38 -7.47
N ALA A 435 26.04 -20.86 -8.69
CA ALA A 435 24.98 -20.80 -9.69
C ALA A 435 25.34 -21.69 -10.89
N TYR A 436 24.35 -22.44 -11.38
CA TYR A 436 24.41 -23.11 -12.68
C TYR A 436 23.54 -22.31 -13.64
N ALA A 437 24.15 -21.80 -14.69
CA ALA A 437 23.51 -20.83 -15.57
C ALA A 437 23.90 -21.03 -17.04
N ASP A 438 22.96 -20.79 -17.96
CA ASP A 438 23.19 -20.87 -19.39
C ASP A 438 23.32 -19.49 -20.02
N VAL A 439 24.23 -19.35 -20.99
CA VAL A 439 24.53 -18.07 -21.64
C VAL A 439 23.36 -17.60 -22.49
N THR A 440 22.81 -16.44 -22.15
CA THR A 440 21.70 -15.83 -22.89
C THR A 440 22.13 -14.64 -23.74
N GLY A 441 23.22 -13.96 -23.38
CA GLY A 441 23.70 -12.83 -24.16
C GLY A 441 24.66 -11.93 -23.39
N HIS A 442 24.54 -10.62 -23.64
CA HIS A 442 25.21 -9.55 -22.91
C HIS A 442 24.18 -8.53 -22.43
N ARG A 443 24.45 -7.89 -21.30
CA ARG A 443 23.57 -6.87 -20.73
C ARG A 443 24.38 -5.69 -20.22
N ILE A 444 23.80 -4.50 -20.33
CA ILE A 444 24.41 -3.28 -19.78
C ILE A 444 24.12 -3.25 -18.27
N TYR A 445 25.16 -3.00 -17.50
CA TYR A 445 25.04 -2.69 -16.09
C TYR A 445 26.03 -1.57 -15.75
N ARG A 446 25.49 -0.44 -15.27
CA ARG A 446 26.26 0.79 -14.98
C ARG A 446 27.16 1.20 -16.16
N ASP A 447 26.54 1.34 -17.33
CA ASP A 447 27.16 1.82 -18.58
C ASP A 447 28.23 0.89 -19.20
N GLU A 448 28.42 -0.32 -18.67
CA GLU A 448 29.33 -1.32 -19.22
C GLU A 448 28.60 -2.62 -19.58
N TYR A 449 29.08 -3.32 -20.61
CA TYR A 449 28.53 -4.60 -21.04
C TYR A 449 29.18 -5.75 -20.28
N TYR A 450 28.33 -6.62 -19.74
CA TYR A 450 28.75 -7.82 -19.04
C TYR A 450 28.04 -9.06 -19.60
N PRO A 451 28.66 -10.24 -19.52
CA PRO A 451 27.99 -11.48 -19.91
C PRO A 451 26.72 -11.70 -19.10
N CYS A 452 25.68 -12.12 -19.81
CA CYS A 452 24.35 -12.38 -19.29
C CYS A 452 24.03 -13.87 -19.37
N LEU A 453 23.57 -14.44 -18.26
CA LEU A 453 23.19 -15.83 -18.17
C LEU A 453 21.84 -15.99 -17.44
N ALA A 454 21.08 -17.02 -17.78
CA ALA A 454 19.89 -17.41 -17.03
C ALA A 454 20.26 -18.46 -15.97
N VAL A 455 20.06 -18.12 -14.69
CA VAL A 455 20.32 -19.03 -13.57
C VAL A 455 19.10 -19.91 -13.34
N ARG A 456 19.28 -21.22 -13.53
CA ARG A 456 18.22 -22.21 -13.29
C ARG A 456 18.37 -22.91 -11.93
N TYR A 457 19.60 -22.96 -11.38
CA TYR A 457 19.88 -23.53 -10.06
C TYR A 457 20.88 -22.66 -9.29
N LEU A 458 20.53 -22.32 -8.05
CA LEU A 458 21.31 -21.43 -7.18
C LEU A 458 21.39 -21.99 -5.76
N TYR A 459 22.61 -22.12 -5.23
CA TYR A 459 22.86 -22.66 -3.89
C TYR A 459 23.73 -21.69 -3.09
N SER A 460 23.37 -21.44 -1.83
CA SER A 460 24.24 -20.74 -0.90
C SER A 460 25.48 -21.58 -0.61
N GLN A 461 26.66 -20.95 -0.57
CA GLN A 461 27.92 -21.62 -0.19
C GLN A 461 28.12 -21.69 1.32
#